data_AF-A0A7S4CCS4-F1
#
_entry.id   AF-A0A7S4CCS4-F1
#
_cell.length_a   1.000
_cell.length_b   1.000
_cell.length_c   1.000
_cell.angle_alpha   90.00
_cell.angle_beta   90.00
_cell.angle_gamma   90.00
#
_symmetry.space_group_name_H-M   'P 1'
#
loop_
_entity.id
_entity.type
_entity.pdbx_description
1 polymer ?
#
loop_
_entity_poly.entity_id
_entity_poly.type
_entity_poly.pdbx_seq_one_letter_code
_entity_poly.pdbx_strand_id
1 'polypeptide(L)'
;LMVTRAMGDAYLKRKEKSFLPYSRYVPYITCTPVIKTRRLDPESDKFVLLASDGLYNWMSNQEVVDVVRAYVDRTGNVSGAAQQLIDYVLREKIAVALNMSYEQLRRINPGNRR
;
A
#
# COMPACT_ATOMS: atom_id res chain seq x y z
N LEU A 1 -12.81 -4.81 -10.87
CA LEU A 1 -12.15 -3.82 -10.00
C LEU A 1 -12.40 -4.23 -8.55
N MET A 2 -11.36 -4.38 -7.71
CA MET A 2 -11.51 -4.76 -6.30
C MET A 2 -11.58 -3.56 -5.34
N VAL A 3 -11.83 -2.36 -5.87
CA VAL A 3 -12.01 -1.13 -5.09
C VAL A 3 -13.37 -0.53 -5.38
N THR A 4 -13.96 0.13 -4.38
CA THR A 4 -15.24 0.86 -4.51
C THR A 4 -15.05 2.36 -4.72
N ARG A 5 -13.79 2.83 -4.65
CA ARG A 5 -13.40 4.23 -4.81
C ARG A 5 -12.13 4.34 -5.63
N ALA A 6 -12.14 5.20 -6.64
CA ALA A 6 -10.97 5.50 -7.47
C ALA A 6 -11.13 6.84 -8.18
N MET A 7 -10.05 7.46 -8.63
CA MET A 7 -10.09 8.47 -9.70
C MET A 7 -10.18 7.76 -11.07
N GLY A 8 -10.55 8.45 -12.15
CA GLY A 8 -10.65 7.81 -13.48
C GLY A 8 -11.89 6.91 -13.63
N ASP A 9 -11.77 5.78 -14.33
CA ASP A 9 -12.81 4.73 -14.46
C ASP A 9 -14.23 5.27 -14.74
N ALA A 10 -14.34 6.26 -15.63
CA ALA A 10 -15.59 6.98 -15.86
C ALA A 10 -16.74 6.05 -16.31
N TYR A 11 -16.41 4.98 -17.04
CA TYR A 11 -17.34 3.96 -17.51
C TYR A 11 -18.03 3.19 -16.36
N LEU A 12 -17.48 3.20 -15.14
CA LEU A 12 -18.08 2.61 -13.94
C LEU A 12 -18.87 3.62 -13.09
N LYS A 13 -18.88 4.90 -13.49
CA LYS A 13 -19.42 6.02 -12.69
C LYS A 13 -20.55 6.77 -13.37
N ARG A 14 -20.52 6.86 -14.71
CA ARG A 14 -21.44 7.67 -15.50
C ARG A 14 -22.03 6.87 -16.65
N LYS A 15 -23.36 6.87 -16.80
CA LYS A 15 -24.05 6.09 -17.85
C LYS A 15 -23.62 6.52 -19.24
N GLU A 16 -23.36 7.81 -19.45
CA GLU A 16 -22.98 8.40 -20.75
C GLU A 16 -21.57 7.98 -21.21
N LYS A 17 -20.75 7.45 -20.29
CA LYS A 17 -19.40 6.93 -20.58
C LYS A 17 -19.32 5.41 -20.45
N SER A 18 -20.43 4.76 -20.11
CA SER A 18 -20.50 3.33 -19.83
C SER A 18 -20.89 2.51 -21.05
N PHE A 19 -20.63 1.22 -21.01
CA PHE A 19 -20.95 0.24 -22.04
C PHE A 19 -21.38 -1.07 -21.40
N LEU A 20 -22.11 -1.93 -22.13
CA LEU A 20 -22.50 -3.24 -21.61
C LEU A 20 -21.25 -4.12 -21.37
N PRO A 21 -21.21 -4.92 -20.29
CA PRO A 21 -22.27 -5.13 -19.31
C PRO A 21 -22.29 -4.10 -18.17
N TYR A 22 -21.27 -3.24 -18.05
CA TYR A 22 -21.08 -2.33 -16.92
C TYR A 22 -22.22 -1.32 -16.74
N SER A 23 -22.81 -0.84 -17.84
CA SER A 23 -23.89 0.17 -17.82
C SER A 23 -25.13 -0.25 -17.03
N ARG A 24 -25.32 -1.56 -16.81
CA ARG A 24 -26.41 -2.12 -15.96
C ARG A 24 -26.21 -1.83 -14.47
N TYR A 25 -24.96 -1.61 -14.05
CA TYR A 25 -24.55 -1.53 -12.64
C TYR A 25 -23.99 -0.16 -12.25
N VAL A 26 -24.04 0.83 -13.16
CA VAL A 26 -23.57 2.20 -12.87
C VAL A 26 -24.61 2.95 -12.01
N PRO A 27 -24.19 3.66 -10.94
CA PRO A 27 -22.80 3.85 -10.48
C PRO A 27 -22.32 2.67 -9.63
N TYR A 28 -21.14 2.12 -9.99
CA TYR A 28 -20.52 1.00 -9.26
C TYR A 28 -19.44 1.45 -8.27
N ILE A 29 -18.69 2.50 -8.61
CA ILE A 29 -17.68 3.12 -7.75
C ILE A 29 -17.86 4.63 -7.66
N THR A 30 -17.23 5.27 -6.68
CA THR A 30 -17.18 6.75 -6.56
C THR A 30 -15.75 7.30 -6.63
N CYS A 31 -15.59 8.60 -6.87
CA CYS A 31 -14.32 9.33 -6.71
C CYS A 31 -14.28 10.18 -5.44
N THR A 32 -15.31 10.12 -4.59
CA THR A 32 -15.38 10.91 -3.36
C THR A 32 -14.39 10.36 -2.31
N PRO A 33 -13.43 11.17 -1.83
CA PRO A 33 -12.48 10.74 -0.80
C PRO A 33 -13.10 10.79 0.61
N VAL A 34 -12.43 10.17 1.57
CA VAL A 34 -12.67 10.41 3.00
C VAL A 34 -11.60 11.38 3.48
N ILE A 35 -12.01 12.49 4.08
CA ILE A 35 -11.10 13.52 4.59
C ILE A 35 -11.11 13.46 6.11
N LYS A 36 -9.92 13.32 6.71
CA LYS A 36 -9.72 13.40 8.16
C LYS A 36 -8.61 14.40 8.44
N THR A 37 -8.90 15.37 9.28
CA THR A 37 -7.95 16.42 9.67
C THR A 37 -7.49 16.18 11.11
N ARG A 38 -6.20 16.36 11.36
CA ARG A 38 -5.59 16.28 12.68
C ARG A 38 -4.53 17.38 12.80
N ARG A 39 -4.49 18.06 13.94
CA ARG A 39 -3.42 19.01 14.28
C ARG A 39 -2.20 18.22 14.77
N LEU A 40 -1.03 18.52 14.21
CA LEU A 40 0.22 17.88 14.62
C LEU A 40 0.63 18.39 16.01
N ASP A 41 1.08 17.47 16.85
CA ASP A 41 1.69 17.76 18.15
C ASP A 41 3.18 17.39 18.08
N PRO A 42 4.10 18.38 18.08
CA PRO A 42 5.54 18.13 18.00
C PRO A 42 6.11 17.21 19.09
N GLU A 43 5.47 17.16 20.27
CA GLU A 43 5.95 16.36 21.40
C GLU A 43 5.61 14.87 21.23
N SER A 44 4.39 14.57 20.80
CA SER A 44 3.89 13.19 20.69
C SER A 44 4.00 12.59 19.29
N ASP A 45 3.88 13.38 18.23
CA ASP A 45 3.92 12.89 16.85
C ASP A 45 5.33 12.59 16.38
N LYS A 46 5.54 11.37 15.88
CA LYS A 46 6.87 10.90 15.44
C LYS A 46 6.99 10.77 13.93
N PHE A 47 6.03 10.13 13.28
CA PHE A 47 6.02 9.96 11.83
C PHE A 47 4.61 9.66 11.31
N VAL A 48 4.44 9.81 9.99
CA VAL A 48 3.27 9.35 9.24
C VAL A 48 3.75 8.36 8.19
N LEU A 49 3.06 7.24 8.05
CA LEU A 49 3.37 6.23 7.04
C LEU A 49 2.25 6.15 6.00
N LEU A 50 2.61 6.31 4.73
CA LEU A 50 1.73 6.17 3.59
C LEU A 50 2.26 5.04 2.71
N ALA A 51 1.43 4.05 2.45
CA ALA A 51 1.76 2.92 1.60
C ALA A 51 0.51 2.40 0.87
N SER A 52 0.73 1.73 -0.26
CA SER A 52 -0.33 1.03 -0.98
C SER A 52 -0.69 -0.29 -0.30
N ASP A 53 -1.75 -0.94 -0.79
CA ASP A 53 -2.14 -2.30 -0.41
C ASP A 53 -1.01 -3.32 -0.60
N GLY A 54 -0.09 -3.11 -1.55
CA GLY A 54 1.08 -3.95 -1.74
C GLY A 54 1.92 -4.17 -0.48
N LEU A 55 1.99 -3.18 0.43
CA LEU A 55 2.63 -3.36 1.75
C LEU A 55 1.68 -4.07 2.73
N TYR A 56 0.47 -3.54 2.87
CA TYR A 56 -0.49 -3.95 3.90
C TYR A 56 -1.14 -5.32 3.64
N ASN A 57 -0.99 -5.87 2.45
CA ASN A 57 -1.34 -7.26 2.16
C ASN A 57 -0.42 -8.24 2.90
N TRP A 58 0.78 -7.82 3.31
CA TRP A 58 1.79 -8.66 3.95
C TRP A 58 2.12 -8.27 5.39
N MET A 59 1.77 -7.06 5.80
CA MET A 59 2.08 -6.54 7.14
C MET A 59 0.87 -5.87 7.78
N SER A 60 0.70 -6.11 9.07
CA SER A 60 -0.22 -5.36 9.92
C SER A 60 0.33 -3.97 10.24
N ASN A 61 -0.57 -3.07 10.68
CA ASN A 61 -0.18 -1.71 11.09
C ASN A 61 0.90 -1.72 12.19
N GLN A 62 0.80 -2.65 13.15
CA GLN A 62 1.74 -2.71 14.26
C GLN A 62 3.12 -3.20 13.81
N GLU A 63 3.19 -4.25 12.98
CA GLU A 63 4.47 -4.73 12.44
C GLU A 63 5.21 -3.64 11.65
N VAL A 64 4.47 -2.84 10.88
CA VAL A 64 5.06 -1.71 10.14
C VAL A 64 5.68 -0.69 11.10
N VAL A 65 4.96 -0.33 12.18
CA VAL A 65 5.47 0.59 13.21
C VAL A 65 6.70 0.02 13.90
N ASP A 66 6.70 -1.28 14.23
CA ASP A 66 7.80 -1.93 14.93
C ASP A 66 9.07 -1.97 14.07
N VAL A 67 8.95 -2.27 12.77
CA VAL A 67 10.09 -2.26 11.84
C VAL A 67 10.65 -0.84 11.67
N VAL A 68 9.79 0.18 11.54
CA VAL A 68 10.24 1.58 11.45
C VAL A 68 10.93 2.01 12.73
N ARG A 69 10.35 1.70 13.90
CA ARG A 69 10.93 2.04 15.20
C ARG A 69 12.29 1.37 15.39
N ALA A 70 12.40 0.07 15.15
CA ALA A 70 13.67 -0.65 15.24
C ALA A 70 14.74 -0.09 14.30
N TYR A 71 14.35 0.38 13.10
CA TYR A 71 15.26 1.05 12.19
C TYR A 71 15.76 2.38 12.77
N VAL A 72 14.84 3.24 13.19
CA VAL A 72 15.15 4.58 13.71
C VAL A 72 15.97 4.52 15.00
N ASP A 73 15.63 3.61 15.92
CA ASP A 73 16.37 3.44 17.17
C ASP A 73 17.82 3.00 16.91
N ARG A 74 18.05 2.21 15.85
CA ARG A 74 19.38 1.74 15.45
C ARG A 74 20.20 2.79 14.70
N THR A 75 19.57 3.60 13.84
CA THR A 75 20.28 4.52 12.94
C THR A 75 20.24 5.97 13.38
N GLY A 76 19.35 6.33 14.31
CA GLY A 76 19.04 7.71 14.68
C GLY A 76 18.39 8.52 13.55
N ASN A 77 17.96 7.90 12.45
CA ASN A 77 17.44 8.60 11.28
C ASN A 77 16.24 7.85 10.66
N VAL A 78 15.21 8.62 10.25
CA VAL A 78 14.05 8.10 9.52
C VAL A 78 14.35 7.86 8.03
N SER A 79 15.36 8.55 7.49
CA SER A 79 15.81 8.36 6.11
C SER A 79 16.25 6.92 5.90
N GLY A 80 15.59 6.21 4.99
CA GLY A 80 15.82 4.80 4.71
C GLY A 80 14.82 3.84 5.37
N ALA A 81 13.95 4.30 6.28
CA ALA A 81 12.93 3.44 6.90
C ALA A 81 11.95 2.82 5.88
N ALA A 82 11.59 3.57 4.83
CA ALA A 82 10.77 3.05 3.74
C ALA A 82 11.45 1.91 2.97
N GLN A 83 12.74 2.05 2.68
CA GLN A 83 13.52 1.00 2.01
C GLN A 83 13.65 -0.23 2.93
N GLN A 84 13.91 -0.01 4.22
CA GLN A 84 13.97 -1.09 5.22
C GLN A 84 12.64 -1.87 5.29
N LEU A 85 11.49 -1.19 5.24
CA LEU A 85 10.19 -1.85 5.21
C LEU A 85 10.03 -2.72 3.96
N ILE A 86 10.39 -2.20 2.79
CA ILE A 86 10.35 -2.97 1.53
C ILE A 86 11.24 -4.21 1.65
N ASP A 87 12.46 -4.06 2.13
CA ASP A 87 13.40 -5.18 2.25
C ASP A 87 12.92 -6.21 3.29
N TYR A 88 12.34 -5.76 4.40
CA TYR A 88 11.72 -6.63 5.40
C TYR A 88 10.57 -7.44 4.79
N VAL A 89 9.64 -6.79 4.07
CA VAL A 89 8.49 -7.47 3.45
C VAL A 89 8.97 -8.51 2.44
N LEU A 90 9.90 -8.12 1.58
CA LEU A 90 10.40 -9.01 0.54
C LEU A 90 11.11 -10.24 1.13
N ARG A 91 11.91 -10.07 2.19
CA ARG A 91 12.68 -11.16 2.81
C ARG A 91 11.87 -12.00 3.77
N GLU A 92 11.17 -11.37 4.71
CA GLU A 92 10.57 -12.04 5.85
C GLU A 92 9.12 -12.47 5.58
N LYS A 93 8.45 -11.88 4.57
CA LYS A 93 7.06 -12.21 4.24
C LYS A 93 6.96 -12.92 2.90
N ILE A 94 7.37 -12.26 1.82
CA ILE A 94 7.14 -12.75 0.45
C ILE A 94 8.03 -13.94 0.11
N ALA A 95 9.35 -13.83 0.30
CA ALA A 95 10.29 -14.90 0.00
C ALA A 95 9.95 -16.19 0.76
N VAL A 96 9.59 -16.07 2.04
CA VAL A 96 9.12 -17.18 2.86
C VAL A 96 7.82 -17.78 2.32
N ALA A 97 6.82 -16.95 1.99
CA ALA A 97 5.53 -17.42 1.47
C ALA A 97 5.65 -18.13 0.11
N LEU A 98 6.60 -17.72 -0.73
CA LEU A 98 6.85 -18.33 -2.03
C LEU A 98 7.87 -19.47 -1.98
N ASN A 99 8.47 -19.74 -0.81
CA ASN A 99 9.57 -20.69 -0.64
C ASN A 99 10.74 -20.43 -1.62
N MET A 100 11.11 -19.15 -1.78
CA MET A 100 12.19 -18.69 -2.66
C MET A 100 13.20 -17.85 -1.86
N SER A 101 14.41 -17.70 -2.37
CA SER A 101 15.37 -16.75 -1.80
C SER A 101 15.06 -15.30 -2.23
N TYR A 102 15.48 -14.32 -1.42
CA TYR A 102 15.36 -12.91 -1.77
C TYR A 102 16.02 -12.56 -3.12
N GLU A 103 17.15 -13.19 -3.43
CA GLU A 103 17.85 -13.01 -4.72
C GLU A 103 17.04 -13.53 -5.91
N GLN A 104 16.34 -14.66 -5.74
CA GLN A 104 15.42 -15.17 -6.75
C GLN A 104 14.23 -14.25 -6.92
N LEU A 105 13.68 -13.73 -5.81
CA LEU A 105 12.55 -12.81 -5.83
C LEU A 105 12.86 -11.51 -6.58
N ARG A 106 14.06 -10.94 -6.39
CA ARG A 106 14.51 -9.72 -7.10
C ARG A 106 14.61 -9.90 -8.61
N ARG A 107 14.79 -11.13 -9.10
CA ARG A 107 14.88 -11.46 -10.53
C ARG A 107 13.52 -11.62 -11.20
N ILE A 108 12.41 -11.59 -10.46
CA ILE A 108 11.07 -11.63 -11.04
C ILE A 108 10.82 -10.36 -11.83
N ASN A 109 10.50 -10.51 -13.11
CA ASN A 109 10.18 -9.39 -14.00
C ASN A 109 9.04 -8.53 -13.46
N PRO A 110 9.12 -7.19 -13.58
CA PRO A 110 8.00 -6.30 -13.29
C PRO A 110 6.74 -6.73 -14.07
N GLY A 111 5.57 -6.65 -13.43
CA GLY A 111 4.28 -7.04 -14.03
C GLY A 111 3.77 -8.42 -13.61
N ASN A 112 4.62 -9.27 -13.05
CA ASN A 112 4.19 -10.47 -12.33
C ASN A 112 3.92 -10.12 -10.86
N ARG A 113 2.90 -10.76 -10.26
CA ARG A 113 2.64 -10.60 -8.81
C ARG A 113 3.88 -11.02 -8.03
N ARG A 114 4.42 -10.07 -7.26
CA ARG A 114 5.46 -10.28 -6.25
C ARG A 114 4.80 -10.44 -4.90
#